data_AF-A0A1Q5TGF9-F1
#
_entry.id   AF-A0A1Q5TGF9-F1
#
_cell.length_a   1.000
_cell.length_b   1.000
_cell.length_c   1.000
_cell.angle_alpha   90.00
_cell.angle_beta   90.00
_cell.angle_gamma   90.00
#
_symmetry.space_group_name_H-M   'P 1'
#
loop_
_entity.id
_entity.type
_entity.pdbx_description
1 polymer ?
#
loop_
_entity_poly.entity_id
_entity_poly.type
_entity_poly.pdbx_seq_one_letter_code
_entity_poly.pdbx_strand_id
1 'polypeptide(L)'
;MSRLLVYAYDGYKITDFGGNKWDVDGRVLDIVCRDPNNPIRVADELLRWHFCQSVLANMKGAGEPIFEHDFPPGTEVVGEILIGPLPAERMELELFSRLQGASQEDNENETI
;
A
#
# COMPACT_ATOMS: atom_id res chain seq x y z
N MET A 1 -7.04 -12.46 1.69
CA MET A 1 -6.94 -11.01 1.44
C MET A 1 -8.18 -10.57 0.67
N SER A 2 -8.85 -9.47 1.03
CA SER A 2 -9.95 -8.92 0.22
C SER A 2 -9.38 -8.18 -0.99
N ARG A 3 -9.84 -8.51 -2.19
CA ARG A 3 -9.42 -7.87 -3.46
C ARG A 3 -10.39 -6.79 -3.93
N LEU A 4 -11.46 -6.55 -3.17
CA LEU A 4 -12.46 -5.53 -3.46
C LEU A 4 -12.27 -4.35 -2.53
N LEU A 5 -12.37 -3.15 -3.09
CA LEU A 5 -12.34 -1.87 -2.39
C LEU A 5 -13.66 -1.14 -2.62
N VAL A 6 -14.23 -0.57 -1.57
CA VAL A 6 -15.42 0.27 -1.65
C VAL A 6 -15.17 1.56 -0.88
N TYR A 7 -15.45 2.71 -1.50
CA TYR A 7 -15.22 4.02 -0.87
C TYR A 7 -16.51 4.83 -0.81
N ALA A 8 -17.01 5.10 0.40
CA ALA A 8 -18.29 5.80 0.62
C ALA A 8 -18.29 7.24 0.06
N TYR A 9 -17.14 7.91 0.05
CA TYR A 9 -17.02 9.30 -0.42
C TYR A 9 -16.81 9.42 -1.94
N ASP A 10 -16.56 8.31 -2.64
CA ASP A 10 -16.56 8.24 -4.11
C ASP A 10 -17.80 7.47 -4.60
N GLY A 11 -18.97 7.87 -4.09
CA GLY A 11 -20.25 7.35 -4.54
C GLY A 11 -20.49 5.85 -4.30
N TYR A 12 -19.79 5.23 -3.35
CA TYR A 12 -19.85 3.78 -3.06
C TYR A 12 -19.44 2.91 -4.25
N LYS A 13 -18.52 3.40 -5.08
CA LYS A 13 -17.95 2.65 -6.20
C LYS A 13 -17.10 1.48 -5.70
N ILE A 14 -17.24 0.35 -6.37
CA ILE A 14 -16.48 -0.88 -6.16
C ILE A 14 -15.28 -0.86 -7.10
N THR A 15 -14.09 -1.17 -6.58
CA THR A 15 -12.88 -1.40 -7.36
C THR A 15 -12.39 -2.83 -7.10
N ASP A 16 -12.21 -3.64 -8.16
CA ASP A 16 -11.71 -5.01 -8.08
C ASP A 16 -10.25 -5.11 -8.57
N PHE A 17 -9.35 -5.48 -7.67
CA PHE A 17 -7.94 -5.73 -7.98
C PHE A 17 -7.68 -7.15 -8.51
N GLY A 18 -8.70 -8.02 -8.56
CA GLY A 18 -8.62 -9.42 -8.95
C GLY A 18 -8.84 -9.71 -10.44
N GLY A 19 -8.89 -8.70 -11.30
CA GLY A 19 -9.14 -8.83 -12.74
C GLY A 19 -10.63 -8.89 -13.11
N ASN A 20 -11.51 -8.35 -12.28
CA ASN A 20 -12.95 -8.23 -12.52
C ASN A 20 -13.67 -9.56 -12.81
N LYS A 21 -13.31 -10.64 -12.12
CA LYS A 21 -13.86 -11.99 -12.40
C LYS A 21 -15.36 -12.11 -12.12
N TRP A 22 -15.89 -11.24 -11.27
CA TRP A 22 -17.31 -11.20 -10.92
C TRP A 22 -18.08 -10.11 -11.64
N ASP A 23 -17.44 -9.39 -12.57
CA ASP A 23 -18.03 -8.26 -13.27
C ASP A 23 -18.61 -7.19 -12.32
N VAL A 24 -17.91 -6.91 -11.23
CA VAL A 24 -18.33 -5.95 -10.19
C VAL A 24 -17.50 -4.67 -10.19
N ASP A 25 -16.39 -4.63 -10.91
CA ASP A 25 -15.52 -3.47 -11.00
C ASP A 25 -16.25 -2.26 -11.62
N GLY A 26 -16.06 -1.08 -11.03
CA GLY A 26 -16.72 0.15 -11.45
C GLY A 26 -18.21 0.23 -11.13
N ARG A 27 -18.83 -0.84 -10.59
CA ARG A 27 -20.23 -0.80 -10.14
C ARG A 27 -20.37 -0.05 -8.82
N VAL A 28 -21.60 0.32 -8.49
CA VAL A 28 -21.95 0.99 -7.23
C VAL A 28 -22.68 0.02 -6.32
N LEU A 29 -22.40 0.10 -5.02
CA LEU A 29 -23.08 -0.69 -4.00
C LEU A 29 -24.60 -0.46 -4.05
N ASP A 30 -25.36 -1.53 -3.82
CA ASP A 30 -26.82 -1.50 -3.84
C ASP A 30 -27.37 -0.41 -2.91
N ILE A 31 -28.50 0.20 -3.29
CA ILE A 31 -29.14 1.26 -2.51
C ILE A 31 -29.47 0.82 -1.08
N VAL A 32 -29.84 -0.44 -0.89
CA VAL A 32 -30.13 -1.04 0.43
C VAL A 32 -28.93 -0.92 1.37
N CYS A 33 -27.71 -0.97 0.82
CA CYS A 33 -26.47 -0.92 1.59
C CYS A 33 -26.01 0.50 1.92
N ARG A 34 -26.55 1.55 1.27
CA ARG A 34 -26.07 2.94 1.40
C ARG A 34 -27.16 3.96 1.77
N ASP A 35 -28.43 3.57 1.77
CA ASP A 35 -29.53 4.43 2.21
C ASP A 35 -29.41 4.72 3.72
N PRO A 36 -29.26 6.00 4.14
CA PRO A 36 -29.20 6.37 5.56
C PRO A 36 -30.43 5.96 6.37
N ASN A 37 -31.58 5.79 5.72
CA ASN A 37 -32.84 5.39 6.35
C ASN A 37 -33.00 3.87 6.47
N ASN A 38 -32.10 3.10 5.87
CA ASN A 38 -32.14 1.65 5.93
C ASN A 38 -31.35 1.14 7.15
N PRO A 39 -31.98 0.41 8.08
CA PRO A 39 -31.29 -0.10 9.27
C PRO A 39 -30.24 -1.17 8.98
N ILE A 40 -30.25 -1.76 7.78
CA ILE A 40 -29.30 -2.79 7.33
C ILE A 40 -28.15 -2.17 6.52
N ARG A 41 -28.15 -0.84 6.34
CA ARG A 41 -27.08 -0.16 5.61
C ARG A 41 -25.71 -0.48 6.21
N VAL A 42 -24.69 -0.45 5.37
CA VAL A 42 -23.32 -0.51 5.84
C VAL A 42 -22.96 0.85 6.41
N ALA A 43 -22.38 0.85 7.62
CA ALA A 43 -21.87 2.09 8.22
C ALA A 43 -20.70 2.63 7.39
N ASP A 44 -20.72 3.93 7.11
CA ASP A 44 -19.68 4.58 6.29
C ASP A 44 -18.30 4.50 6.93
N GLU A 45 -18.25 4.50 8.26
CA GLU A 45 -17.01 4.30 9.01
C GLU A 45 -16.43 2.89 8.82
N LEU A 46 -17.27 1.87 8.68
CA LEU A 46 -16.82 0.52 8.38
C LEU A 46 -16.28 0.43 6.95
N LEU A 47 -16.92 1.09 5.98
CA LEU A 47 -16.42 1.21 4.61
C LEU A 47 -15.10 1.98 4.56
N ARG A 48 -14.94 3.05 5.34
CA ARG A 48 -13.68 3.78 5.47
C ARG A 48 -12.58 2.90 6.02
N TRP A 49 -12.87 2.13 7.07
CA TRP A 49 -11.91 1.18 7.64
C TRP A 49 -11.52 0.08 6.64
N HIS A 50 -12.50 -0.52 5.97
CA HIS A 50 -12.28 -1.52 4.92
C HIS A 50 -11.48 -0.97 3.74
N PHE A 51 -11.74 0.26 3.32
CA PHE A 51 -10.96 0.96 2.30
C PHE A 51 -9.49 1.07 2.73
N CYS A 52 -9.21 1.57 3.93
CA CYS A 52 -7.84 1.67 4.43
C CYS A 52 -7.15 0.31 4.46
N GLN A 53 -7.84 -0.74 4.93
CA GLN A 53 -7.30 -2.10 4.92
C GLN A 53 -7.05 -2.63 3.51
N SER A 54 -7.95 -2.35 2.57
CA SER A 54 -7.83 -2.79 1.18
C SER A 54 -6.71 -2.05 0.45
N VAL A 55 -6.53 -0.76 0.71
CA VAL A 55 -5.37 0.00 0.25
C VAL A 55 -4.09 -0.60 0.84
N LEU A 56 -4.01 -0.80 2.16
CA LEU A 56 -2.82 -1.39 2.79
C LEU A 56 -2.50 -2.80 2.28
N ALA A 57 -3.53 -3.61 2.00
CA ALA A 57 -3.39 -5.00 1.60
C ALA A 57 -3.16 -5.22 0.10
N ASN A 58 -3.60 -4.29 -0.75
CA ASN A 58 -3.47 -4.40 -2.20
C ASN A 58 -2.50 -3.36 -2.79
N MET A 59 -2.12 -2.34 -2.02
CA MET A 59 -1.21 -1.26 -2.43
C MET A 59 -0.06 -1.12 -1.44
N LYS A 60 1.10 -1.69 -1.78
CA LYS A 60 2.39 -1.27 -1.23
C LYS A 60 3.65 -1.42 -2.13
N GLY A 61 4.05 -0.31 -2.74
CA GLY A 61 5.00 -0.30 -3.85
C GLY A 61 4.35 -0.97 -5.04
N ALA A 62 3.24 -0.42 -5.54
CA ALA A 62 2.30 -1.27 -6.24
C ALA A 62 1.78 -2.52 -5.45
N GLY A 63 2.17 -2.86 -4.20
CA GLY A 63 1.57 -4.03 -3.46
C GLY A 63 1.97 -4.43 -2.00
N GLU A 64 3.25 -4.55 -1.65
CA GLU A 64 3.94 -5.08 -0.46
C GLU A 64 4.67 -4.10 0.52
N PRO A 65 4.54 -4.25 1.87
CA PRO A 65 5.60 -3.85 2.79
C PRO A 65 6.81 -4.74 2.52
N ILE A 66 7.82 -4.22 1.82
CA ILE A 66 9.13 -4.86 1.80
C ILE A 66 9.72 -4.69 3.19
N PHE A 67 9.61 -5.74 4.01
CA PHE A 67 10.52 -5.91 5.13
C PHE A 67 11.73 -6.63 4.54
N GLU A 68 12.81 -5.87 4.28
CA GLU A 68 14.12 -6.48 4.04
C GLU A 68 14.47 -7.27 5.32
N HIS A 69 14.26 -8.59 5.29
CA HIS A 69 14.74 -9.52 6.31
C HIS A 69 15.85 -10.43 5.76
N ASP A 70 16.15 -10.33 4.46
CA ASP A 70 17.23 -11.03 3.78
C ASP A 70 18.55 -10.25 3.86
N PHE A 71 18.78 -9.51 4.95
CA PHE A 71 20.11 -8.97 5.22
C PHE A 71 21.00 -10.14 5.63
N PRO A 72 22.07 -10.47 4.88
CA PRO A 72 23.05 -11.43 5.36
C PRO A 72 23.54 -11.03 6.76
N PRO A 73 23.86 -11.99 7.64
CA PRO A 73 24.29 -11.71 9.00
C PRO A 73 25.42 -10.66 9.01
N GLY A 74 25.20 -9.54 9.71
CA GLY A 74 26.16 -8.41 9.74
C GLY A 74 25.92 -7.31 8.69
N THR A 75 24.78 -7.31 7.98
CA THR A 75 24.39 -6.22 7.05
C THR A 75 23.11 -5.50 7.48
N GLU A 76 22.69 -5.66 8.74
CA GLU A 76 21.58 -4.90 9.31
C GLU A 76 21.97 -3.42 9.43
N VAL A 77 21.65 -2.64 8.39
CA VAL A 77 22.04 -1.22 8.26
C VAL A 77 21.57 -0.39 9.47
N VAL A 78 20.37 -0.66 9.99
CA VAL A 78 19.83 0.06 11.16
C VAL A 78 20.61 -0.28 12.43
N GLY A 79 20.94 -1.56 12.64
CA GLY A 79 21.75 -2.00 13.79
C GLY A 79 23.14 -1.37 13.79
N GLU A 80 23.80 -1.32 12.63
CA GLU A 80 25.11 -0.67 12.48
C GLU A 80 25.06 0.85 12.70
N ILE A 81 24.02 1.53 12.19
CA ILE A 81 23.84 2.97 12.40
C ILE A 81 23.67 3.27 13.88
N LEU A 82 22.89 2.47 14.61
CA LEU A 82 22.60 2.68 16.04
C LEU A 82 23.82 2.47 16.95
N ILE A 83 24.71 1.53 16.58
CA ILE A 83 25.93 1.23 17.36
C ILE A 83 27.08 2.16 16.94
N GLY A 84 27.00 2.76 15.75
CA GLY A 84 27.99 3.68 15.21
C GLY A 84 27.98 5.07 15.83
N PRO A 85 29.04 5.87 15.59
CA PRO A 85 29.10 7.25 16.04
C PRO A 85 28.08 8.12 15.29
N LEU A 86 27.47 9.08 16.01
CA LEU A 86 26.49 10.05 15.48
C LEU A 86 25.30 9.35 14.78
N PRO A 87 24.58 8.46 15.50
CA PRO A 87 23.55 7.60 14.92
C PRO A 87 22.40 8.39 14.26
N ALA A 88 22.03 9.54 14.82
CA ALA A 88 20.97 10.39 14.29
C ALA A 88 21.35 10.98 12.91
N GLU A 89 22.55 11.54 12.79
CA GLU A 89 23.03 12.16 11.55
C GLU A 89 23.22 11.12 10.44
N ARG A 90 23.73 9.93 10.80
CA ARG A 90 23.86 8.80 9.88
C ARG A 90 22.49 8.29 9.40
N MET A 91 21.51 8.21 10.30
CA MET A 91 20.15 7.83 9.92
C MET A 91 19.50 8.87 8.99
N GLU A 92 19.67 10.16 9.27
CA GLU A 92 19.16 11.23 8.41
C GLU A 92 19.77 11.18 7.00
N LEU A 93 21.09 11.00 6.89
CA LEU A 93 21.80 10.89 5.61
C LEU A 93 21.38 9.65 4.80
N GLU A 94 21.21 8.51 5.46
CA GLU A 94 20.73 7.26 4.85
C GLU A 94 19.29 7.42 4.33
N LEU A 95 18.40 8.01 5.12
CA LEU A 95 17.04 8.32 4.70
C LEU A 95 17.01 9.30 3.53
N PHE A 96 17.83 10.36 3.58
CA PHE A 96 17.93 11.34 2.50
C PHE A 96 18.39 10.71 1.19
N SER A 97 19.41 9.85 1.24
CA SER A 97 19.97 9.18 0.05
C SER A 97 18.96 8.24 -0.60
N ARG A 98 18.26 7.43 0.21
CA ARG A 98 17.21 6.52 -0.28
C ARG A 98 16.01 7.25 -0.87
N LEU A 99 15.59 8.35 -0.25
CA LEU A 99 14.45 9.15 -0.73
C LEU A 99 14.78 9.98 -1.98
N GLN A 100 16.05 10.30 -2.23
CA GLN A 100 16.47 11.02 -3.44
C GLN A 100 16.74 10.09 -4.64
N GLY A 101 17.09 8.81 -4.43
CA GLY A 101 17.51 7.88 -5.47
C GLY A 101 16.41 7.17 -6.28
N ALA A 102 15.14 7.56 -6.20
CA ALA A 102 14.02 6.87 -6.87
C ALA A 102 13.89 7.10 -8.39
N SER A 103 15.01 7.40 -9.08
CA SER A 103 15.06 7.49 -10.54
C SER A 103 16.42 7.08 -11.05
N GLN A 104 16.65 5.77 -11.16
CA GLN A 104 17.66 5.26 -12.08
C GLN A 104 17.11 3.97 -12.69
N GLU A 105 16.53 4.10 -13.88
CA GLU A 105 16.29 2.98 -14.78
C GLU A 105 17.65 2.40 -15.17
N ASP A 106 17.86 1.14 -14.84
CA ASP A 106 18.98 0.33 -15.32
C ASP A 106 18.86 0.14 -16.83
N ASN A 107 19.46 1.05 -17.61
CA ASN A 107 19.72 0.86 -19.04
C ASN A 107 21.18 0.45 -19.24
N GLU A 108 21.54 -0.77 -18.88
CA GLU A 108 22.77 -1.39 -19.39
C GLU A 108 22.56 -2.90 -19.54
N ASN A 109 22.36 -3.36 -20.78
CA ASN A 109 23.05 -4.52 -21.37
C ASN A 109 22.43 -4.94 -22.71
N GLU A 110 22.94 -4.41 -23.83
CA GLU A 110 23.05 -5.18 -25.08
C GLU A 110 24.15 -4.60 -25.98
N THR A 111 25.37 -5.13 -25.83
CA THR A 111 26.39 -5.18 -26.88
C THR A 111 27.27 -6.39 -26.60
N ILE A 112 27.04 -7.51 -27.29
CA ILE A 112 27.97 -8.23 -28.19
C ILE A 112 27.12 -9.02 -29.19
#